data_AF-A0A1Q6UB59-F1
#
_entry.id   AF-A0A1Q6UB59-F1
#
_cell.length_a   1.000
_cell.length_b   1.000
_cell.length_c   1.000
_cell.angle_alpha   90.00
_cell.angle_beta   90.00
_cell.angle_gamma   90.00
#
_symmetry.space_group_name_H-M   'P 1'
#
loop_
_entity.id
_entity.type
_entity.pdbx_description
1 polymer ?
#
loop_
_entity_poly.entity_id
_entity_poly.type
_entity_poly.pdbx_seq_one_letter_code
_entity_poly.pdbx_strand_id
1 'polypeptide(L)' 'MFGNNSVLSSGEKAVNGFEALKDLDDNNDGIFDRNDKAWNEVKIWQDKNFNGNYSIVKSANPVFA' A
#
# COMPACT_ATOMS: atom_id res chain seq x y z
N MET A 1 7.53 -2.02 -5.63
CA MET A 1 7.86 -0.94 -4.69
C MET A 1 6.63 -0.06 -4.61
N PHE A 2 5.96 -0.01 -3.46
CA PHE A 2 4.80 0.87 -3.27
C PHE A 2 5.32 2.28 -2.92
N GLY A 3 4.85 3.34 -3.60
CA GLY A 3 5.34 4.71 -3.43
C GLY A 3 4.96 5.63 -4.59
N ASN A 4 5.66 6.76 -4.77
CA ASN A 4 5.37 7.83 -5.75
C ASN A 4 5.48 7.42 -7.24
N ASN A 5 5.68 6.12 -7.52
CA ASN A 5 5.65 5.53 -8.85
C ASN A 5 4.42 4.61 -9.05
N SER A 6 3.54 4.52 -8.06
CA SER A 6 2.26 3.82 -8.19
C SER A 6 1.36 4.57 -9.16
N VAL A 7 0.71 3.81 -10.04
CA VAL A 7 -0.34 4.32 -10.93
C VAL A 7 -1.67 4.07 -10.24
N LEU A 8 -2.48 5.11 -10.10
CA LEU A 8 -3.82 5.06 -9.55
C LEU A 8 -4.78 4.38 -10.52
N SER A 9 -5.95 3.99 -10.03
CA SER A 9 -7.08 3.49 -10.83
C SER A 9 -7.48 4.46 -11.95
N SER A 10 -7.26 5.76 -11.75
CA SER A 10 -7.45 6.82 -12.75
C SER A 10 -6.43 6.80 -13.90
N GLY A 11 -5.35 6.04 -13.79
CA GLY A 11 -4.22 6.04 -14.73
C GLY A 11 -3.17 7.14 -14.46
N GLU A 12 -3.42 8.01 -13.48
CA GLU A 12 -2.46 9.02 -13.05
C GLU A 12 -1.44 8.45 -12.07
N LYS A 13 -0.30 9.13 -11.89
CA LYS A 13 0.67 8.74 -10.87
C LYS A 13 0.24 9.28 -9.52
N ALA A 14 0.33 8.45 -8.49
CA ALA A 14 0.16 8.88 -7.12
C ALA A 14 1.22 9.94 -6.75
N VAL A 15 0.78 11.07 -6.21
CA VAL A 15 1.63 12.15 -5.68
C VAL A 15 2.52 11.62 -4.56
N ASN A 16 2.02 10.66 -3.78
CA ASN A 16 2.76 9.97 -2.74
C ASN A 16 2.18 8.57 -2.41
N GLY A 17 2.87 7.82 -1.56
CA GLY A 17 2.43 6.47 -1.15
C GLY A 17 1.10 6.43 -0.36
N PHE A 18 0.68 7.51 0.29
CA PHE A 18 -0.61 7.55 1.01
C PHE A 18 -1.78 7.72 0.05
N GLU A 19 -1.63 8.55 -0.99
CA GLU A 19 -2.64 8.66 -2.04
C GLU A 19 -2.81 7.34 -2.80
N ALA A 20 -1.70 6.65 -3.08
CA ALA A 20 -1.74 5.33 -3.69
C ALA A 20 -2.51 4.30 -2.85
N LEU A 21 -2.42 4.38 -1.52
CA LEU A 21 -3.15 3.45 -0.66
C LEU A 21 -4.61 3.86 -0.47
N LYS A 22 -4.92 5.16 -0.50
CA LYS A 22 -6.30 5.67 -0.47
C LYS A 22 -7.10 5.22 -1.70
N ASP A 23 -6.45 5.11 -2.85
CA ASP A 23 -7.07 4.59 -4.08
C ASP A 23 -7.35 3.07 -4.00
N LEU A 24 -6.74 2.36 -3.05
CA LEU A 24 -6.96 0.93 -2.82
C LEU A 24 -8.03 0.62 -1.77
N ASP A 25 -8.51 1.64 -1.04
CA ASP A 25 -9.66 1.58 -0.15
C ASP A 25 -10.96 1.51 -1.00
N ASP A 26 -11.44 0.28 -1.24
CA ASP A 26 -12.58 0.00 -2.11
C ASP A 26 -13.92 0.27 -1.40
N ASN A 27 -13.94 0.12 -0.08
CA ASN A 27 -15.15 0.35 0.72
C ASN A 27 -15.31 1.82 1.17
N ASN A 28 -14.29 2.65 0.95
CA ASN A 28 -14.20 4.07 1.29
C ASN A 28 -14.42 4.37 2.78
N ASP A 29 -13.96 3.48 3.67
CA ASP A 29 -14.05 3.68 5.13
C ASP A 29 -12.87 4.47 5.72
N GLY A 30 -11.88 4.81 4.89
CA GLY A 30 -10.67 5.54 5.27
C GLY A 30 -9.54 4.65 5.78
N ILE A 31 -9.72 3.33 5.76
CA ILE A 31 -8.77 2.34 6.26
C ILE A 31 -8.56 1.29 5.17
N PHE A 32 -7.31 1.14 4.72
CA PHE A 32 -6.98 0.01 3.85
C PHE A 32 -6.78 -1.25 4.71
N ASP A 33 -7.78 -2.13 4.74
CA ASP A 33 -7.82 -3.34 5.57
C ASP A 33 -8.29 -4.60 4.81
N ARG A 34 -8.52 -5.70 5.52
CA ARG A 34 -8.94 -6.99 4.94
C ARG A 34 -10.29 -6.94 4.21
N ASN A 35 -11.06 -5.88 4.39
CA ASN A 35 -12.35 -5.67 3.74
C ASN A 35 -12.17 -5.11 2.33
N ASP A 36 -10.96 -4.67 1.97
CA ASP A 36 -10.62 -4.21 0.62
C ASP A 36 -10.22 -5.35 -0.31
N LYS A 37 -10.66 -5.24 -1.57
CA LYS A 37 -10.38 -6.25 -2.60
C LYS A 37 -8.88 -6.45 -2.82
N ALA A 38 -8.12 -5.36 -2.83
CA ALA A 38 -6.68 -5.38 -3.09
C ALA A 38 -5.83 -5.80 -1.88
N TRP A 39 -6.45 -6.07 -0.72
CA TRP A 39 -5.76 -6.41 0.53
C TRP A 39 -4.69 -7.50 0.38
N ASN A 40 -5.03 -8.58 -0.33
CA ASN A 40 -4.15 -9.75 -0.49
C ASN A 40 -3.05 -9.54 -1.53
N GLU A 41 -3.13 -8.47 -2.31
CA GLU A 41 -2.19 -8.13 -3.39
C GLU A 41 -1.10 -7.18 -2.88
N VAL A 42 -1.42 -6.36 -1.88
CA VAL A 42 -0.47 -5.43 -1.27
C VAL A 42 0.41 -6.13 -0.24
N LYS A 43 1.73 -5.96 -0.41
CA LYS A 43 2.74 -6.52 0.51
C LYS A 43 3.57 -5.39 1.11
N ILE A 44 3.76 -5.39 2.42
CA ILE A 44 4.76 -4.52 3.04
C ILE A 44 6.14 -5.11 2.74
N TRP A 45 7.03 -4.27 2.23
CA TRP A 45 8.46 -4.53 2.28
C TRP A 45 9.05 -3.77 3.47
N GLN A 46 9.55 -4.51 4.45
CA GLN A 46 10.32 -3.94 5.56
C GLN A 46 11.71 -4.57 5.54
N ASP A 47 12.71 -3.79 5.15
CA ASP A 47 14.11 -4.15 5.36
C ASP A 47 14.47 -3.93 6.85
N LYS A 48 14.53 -5.01 7.62
CA LYS A 48 14.79 -4.96 9.06
C LYS A 48 16.26 -4.81 9.43
N ASN A 49 17.18 -5.10 8.52
CA ASN A 49 18.61 -5.16 8.78
C ASN A 49 19.40 -4.15 7.92
N PHE A 50 18.70 -3.25 7.21
CA PHE A 50 19.27 -2.18 6.38
C PHE A 50 20.26 -2.70 5.33
N ASN A 51 20.12 -3.97 4.91
CA ASN A 51 21.07 -4.62 4.01
C ASN A 51 20.52 -4.88 2.61
N GLY A 52 19.29 -4.43 2.32
CA GLY A 52 18.63 -4.59 1.04
C GLY A 52 18.09 -6.00 0.75
N ASN A 53 18.23 -6.97 1.66
CA ASN A 53 17.74 -8.33 1.44
C ASN A 53 16.33 -8.55 2.00
N TYR A 54 15.48 -9.12 1.16
CA TYR A 54 14.06 -9.31 1.39
C TYR A 54 13.77 -10.53 2.28
N SER A 55 13.12 -10.28 3.42
CA SER A 55 12.36 -11.27 4.18
C SER A 55 10.91 -10.77 4.25
N ILE A 56 9.94 -11.58 3.86
CA ILE A 56 8.53 -11.13 3.79
C ILE A 56 8.01 -10.95 5.23
N VAL A 57 7.65 -9.73 5.64
CA VAL A 57 7.19 -9.43 7.01
C VAL A 57 5.77 -8.84 6.98
N LYS A 58 4.76 -9.71 7.12
CA LYS A 58 3.34 -9.42 7.41
C LYS A 58 2.56 -8.52 6.42
N SER A 59 1.23 -8.64 6.47
CA SER A 59 0.26 -7.87 5.68
C SER A 59 0.19 -6.39 6.09
N ALA A 60 -0.07 -5.50 5.12
CA ALA A 60 -0.06 -4.05 5.27
C ALA A 60 -1.32 -3.51 5.96
N ASN A 61 -1.27 -2.99 7.19
CA ASN A 61 -2.45 -2.36 7.83
C ASN A 61 -2.24 -0.84 8.13
N PRO A 62 -2.26 0.03 7.11
CA PRO A 62 -2.15 1.48 7.29
C PRO A 62 -3.50 2.16 7.53
N VAL A 63 -3.53 3.14 8.46
CA VAL A 63 -4.67 4.05 8.69
C VAL A 63 -4.32 5.41 8.09
N PHE A 64 -5.21 5.99 7.28
CA PHE A 64 -5.02 7.33 6.70
C PHE A 64 -5.76 8.36 7.54
N ALA A 65 -5.02 9.31 8.12
CA ALA A 65 -5.58 10.47 8.82
C ALA A 65 -5.35 11.74 7.99
#